data_AF-A0A1I7X7C1-F1
#
_entry.id   AF-A0A1I7X7C1-F1
#
_cell.length_a   1.000
_cell.length_b   1.000
_cell.length_c   1.000
_cell.angle_alpha   90.00
_cell.angle_beta   90.00
_cell.angle_gamma   90.00
#
_symmetry.space_group_name_H-M   'P 1'
#
loop_
_entity.id
_entity.type
_entity.pdbx_description
1 polymer ?
#
loop_
_entity_poly.entity_id
_entity_poly.type
_entity_poly.pdbx_seq_one_letter_code
_entity_poly.pdbx_strand_id
1 'polypeptide(L)'
;MSTPEYHSPFSEQVSPRPSVTEMINIVVHQGLRPQIPEPLTLFSPRIVIETELMHDVWLFISDLWESEPEGRTTAACTADRFRETLRKAMQRNSRK
;
A
#
# COMPACT_ATOMS: atom_id res chain seq x y z
N MET A 1 -13.64 13.35 -16.73
CA MET A 1 -12.67 12.70 -15.84
C MET A 1 -13.16 11.27 -15.63
N SER A 2 -12.45 10.26 -16.13
CA SER A 2 -12.80 8.86 -15.88
C SER A 2 -12.36 8.47 -14.47
N THR A 3 -13.21 7.74 -13.75
CA THR A 3 -12.83 7.11 -12.48
C THR A 3 -11.69 6.13 -12.74
N PRO A 4 -10.61 6.12 -11.93
CA PRO A 4 -9.57 5.11 -12.07
C PRO A 4 -10.18 3.70 -11.94
N GLU A 5 -9.81 2.81 -12.85
CA GLU A 5 -10.31 1.45 -12.87
C GLU A 5 -9.68 0.65 -11.72
N TYR A 6 -10.49 -0.20 -11.07
CA TYR A 6 -9.99 -1.09 -10.03
C TYR A 6 -9.25 -2.25 -10.66
N HIS A 7 -8.06 -2.55 -10.13
CA HIS A 7 -7.25 -3.69 -10.54
C HIS A 7 -6.96 -4.60 -9.34
N SER A 8 -7.04 -5.92 -9.56
CA SER A 8 -6.63 -6.91 -8.56
C SER A 8 -5.10 -6.87 -8.38
N PRO A 9 -4.57 -7.18 -7.18
CA PRO A 9 -3.13 -7.35 -7.01
C PRO A 9 -2.55 -8.30 -8.06
N PHE A 10 -1.40 -7.91 -8.61
CA PHE A 10 -0.66 -8.64 -9.65
C PHE A 10 -1.34 -8.76 -11.03
N SER A 11 -2.47 -8.07 -11.29
CA SER A 11 -3.23 -8.26 -12.54
C SER A 11 -2.48 -7.92 -13.82
N GLU A 12 -1.40 -7.14 -13.73
CA GLU A 12 -0.54 -6.80 -14.86
C GLU A 12 0.58 -7.83 -15.08
N GLN A 13 0.87 -8.65 -14.07
CA GLN A 13 1.98 -9.59 -14.04
C GLN A 13 1.55 -11.04 -14.27
N VAL A 14 0.28 -11.37 -14.01
CA VAL A 14 -0.24 -12.74 -14.11
C VAL A 14 -1.57 -12.81 -14.84
N SER A 15 -1.93 -14.01 -15.29
CA SER A 15 -3.22 -14.29 -15.89
C SER A 15 -4.39 -14.00 -14.92
N PRO A 16 -5.63 -13.72 -15.42
CA PRO A 16 -6.78 -13.44 -14.54
C PRO A 16 -7.16 -14.56 -13.56
N ARG A 17 -6.67 -15.79 -13.79
CA ARG A 17 -6.86 -16.95 -12.91
C ARG A 17 -5.50 -17.63 -12.75
N PRO A 18 -4.59 -17.05 -11.97
CA PRO A 18 -3.21 -17.50 -11.94
C PRO A 18 -3.08 -18.85 -11.26
N SER A 19 -2.19 -19.68 -11.77
CA SER A 19 -1.83 -20.93 -11.09
C SER A 19 -0.94 -20.65 -9.88
N VAL A 20 -0.85 -21.61 -8.95
CA VAL A 20 0.07 -21.51 -7.81
C VAL A 20 1.52 -21.36 -8.29
N THR A 21 1.91 -22.09 -9.34
CA THR A 21 3.26 -22.01 -9.92
C THR A 21 3.56 -20.62 -10.48
N GLU A 22 2.59 -20.02 -11.17
CA GLU A 22 2.70 -18.65 -11.69
C GLU A 22 2.89 -17.63 -10.55
N MET A 23 2.10 -17.76 -9.48
CA MET A 23 2.23 -16.90 -8.29
C MET A 23 3.55 -17.10 -7.54
N ILE A 24 4.05 -18.33 -7.41
CA ILE A 24 5.37 -18.62 -6.80
C ILE A 24 6.47 -17.91 -7.59
N ASN A 25 6.42 -17.98 -8.92
CA ASN A 25 7.43 -17.34 -9.77
C ASN A 25 7.52 -15.84 -9.54
N ILE A 26 6.38 -15.13 -9.50
CA ILE A 26 6.39 -13.68 -9.33
C ILE A 26 6.65 -13.25 -7.88
N VAL A 27 6.04 -13.90 -6.88
CA VAL A 27 6.10 -13.44 -5.48
C VAL A 27 7.35 -13.92 -4.76
N VAL A 28 7.74 -15.18 -4.98
CA VAL A 28 8.85 -15.82 -4.25
C VAL A 28 10.15 -15.69 -5.03
N HIS A 29 10.16 -16.08 -6.31
CA HIS A 29 11.42 -16.10 -7.07
C HIS A 29 11.83 -14.72 -7.57
N GLN A 30 10.87 -13.90 -8.02
CA GLN A 30 11.16 -12.55 -8.50
C GLN A 30 11.00 -11.47 -7.41
N GLY A 31 10.45 -11.83 -6.24
CA GLY A 31 10.25 -10.89 -5.13
C GLY A 31 9.27 -9.75 -5.44
N LEU A 32 8.42 -9.90 -6.47
CA LEU A 32 7.53 -8.82 -6.89
C LEU A 32 6.44 -8.54 -5.84
N ARG A 33 6.08 -7.26 -5.75
CA ARG A 33 4.96 -6.73 -4.97
C ARG A 33 4.22 -5.68 -5.81
N PRO A 34 2.94 -5.42 -5.53
CA PRO A 34 2.24 -4.28 -6.14
C PRO A 34 3.05 -3.00 -5.94
N GLN A 35 3.20 -2.22 -7.00
CA GLN A 35 3.97 -0.97 -6.96
C GLN A 35 3.16 0.15 -6.31
N ILE A 36 3.85 1.09 -5.65
CA ILE A 36 3.23 2.33 -5.17
C ILE A 36 2.64 3.06 -6.39
N PRO A 37 1.33 3.38 -6.40
CA PRO A 37 0.76 4.20 -7.45
C PRO A 37 1.52 5.51 -7.61
N GLU A 38 1.84 5.92 -8.84
CA GLU A 38 2.60 7.14 -9.14
C GLU A 38 2.07 8.40 -8.42
N PRO A 39 0.74 8.62 -8.26
CA PRO A 39 0.25 9.76 -7.48
C PRO A 39 0.69 9.78 -6.01
N LEU A 40 1.06 8.63 -5.44
CA LEU A 40 1.55 8.47 -4.07
C LEU A 40 3.08 8.50 -3.97
N THR A 41 3.81 8.40 -5.08
CA THR A 41 5.27 8.57 -5.11
C THR A 41 5.67 10.04 -5.23
N LEU A 42 4.80 10.88 -5.80
CA LEU A 42 5.04 12.30 -6.00
C LEU A 42 4.65 13.12 -4.76
N PHE A 43 5.62 13.43 -3.91
CA PHE A 43 5.45 14.43 -2.85
C PHE A 43 5.32 15.83 -3.47
N SER A 44 4.08 16.28 -3.70
CA SER A 44 3.80 17.65 -4.13
C SER A 44 3.43 18.51 -2.92
N PRO A 45 4.14 19.62 -2.63
CA PRO A 45 3.87 20.49 -1.48
C PRO A 45 2.52 21.22 -1.52
N ARG A 46 1.69 21.01 -2.54
CA ARG A 46 0.33 21.60 -2.66
C ARG A 46 -0.79 20.60 -2.38
N ILE A 47 -0.51 19.30 -2.42
CA ILE A 47 -1.42 18.22 -2.08
C ILE A 47 -0.68 17.47 -0.99
N VAL A 48 -0.77 17.92 0.26
CA VAL A 48 0.15 17.46 1.32
C VAL A 48 -0.54 16.50 2.26
N ILE A 49 -1.81 16.73 2.63
CA ILE A 49 -2.42 15.96 3.72
C ILE A 49 -2.95 14.59 3.25
N GLU A 50 -3.65 14.54 2.11
CA GLU A 50 -4.24 13.29 1.62
C GLU A 50 -3.20 12.33 1.02
N THR A 51 -2.23 12.87 0.28
CA THR A 51 -1.09 12.12 -0.27
C THR A 51 -0.14 11.62 0.81
N GLU A 52 0.16 12.42 1.85
CA GLU A 52 0.94 11.94 3.01
C GLU A 52 0.22 10.80 3.73
N LEU A 53 -1.10 10.94 3.97
CA LEU A 53 -1.89 9.89 4.59
C LEU A 53 -1.86 8.60 3.76
N MET A 54 -2.08 8.70 2.45
CA MET A 54 -2.06 7.54 1.56
C MET A 54 -0.66 6.95 1.40
N HIS A 55 0.39 7.77 1.45
CA HIS A 55 1.78 7.32 1.49
C HIS A 55 2.08 6.53 2.77
N ASP A 56 1.71 7.07 3.94
CA ASP A 56 1.86 6.39 5.23
C ASP A 56 1.09 5.06 5.25
N VAL A 57 -0.14 5.04 4.73
CA VAL A 57 -0.93 3.80 4.58
C VAL A 57 -0.22 2.79 3.70
N TRP A 58 0.38 3.23 2.59
CA TRP A 58 1.12 2.34 1.71
C TRP A 58 2.35 1.72 2.38
N LEU A 59 3.10 2.50 3.17
CA LEU A 59 4.23 1.98 3.96
C LEU A 59 3.79 0.90 4.95
N PHE A 60 2.59 1.02 5.54
CA PHE A 60 2.07 -0.04 6.41
C PHE A 60 1.73 -1.31 5.64
N ILE A 61 1.18 -1.16 4.43
CA ILE A 61 0.89 -2.29 3.56
C ILE A 61 2.19 -2.98 3.15
N SER A 62 3.28 -2.24 2.92
CA SER A 62 4.56 -2.86 2.61
C SER A 62 5.12 -3.72 3.75
N ASP A 63 4.98 -3.25 4.98
CA ASP A 63 5.39 -4.00 6.17
C ASP A 63 4.56 -5.29 6.36
N LEU A 64 3.37 -5.39 5.76
CA LEU A 64 2.53 -6.61 5.85
C LEU A 64 2.96 -7.71 4.88
N TRP A 65 3.56 -7.35 3.75
CA TRP A 65 3.94 -8.30 2.70
C TRP A 65 5.45 -8.57 2.63
N GLU A 66 6.17 -8.30 3.72
CA GLU A 66 7.59 -8.63 3.88
C GLU A 66 7.88 -10.09 3.53
N SER A 67 9.03 -10.32 2.88
CA SER A 67 9.42 -11.67 2.45
C SER A 67 9.59 -12.58 3.65
N GLU A 68 10.33 -12.10 4.64
CA GLU A 68 10.56 -12.78 5.91
C GLU A 68 9.31 -12.64 6.80
N PRO A 69 8.68 -13.76 7.20
CA PRO A 69 7.51 -13.71 8.07
C PRO A 69 7.73 -12.93 9.37
N GLU A 70 8.94 -12.99 9.93
CA GLU A 70 9.34 -12.31 11.16
C GLU A 70 9.41 -10.79 10.99
N GLY A 71 9.61 -10.31 9.76
CA GLY A 71 9.57 -8.89 9.41
C GLY A 71 8.15 -8.32 9.35
N ARG A 72 7.12 -9.17 9.33
CA ARG A 72 5.74 -8.73 9.17
C ARG A 72 5.18 -8.15 10.46
N THR A 73 4.47 -7.03 10.33
CA THR A 73 3.74 -6.46 11.46
C THR A 73 2.54 -7.33 11.86
N THR A 74 2.21 -7.34 13.15
CA THR A 74 1.00 -8.03 13.64
C THR A 74 -0.24 -7.20 13.33
N ALA A 75 -1.39 -7.87 13.20
CA ALA A 75 -2.67 -7.18 12.95
C ALA A 75 -2.98 -6.08 13.99
N ALA A 76 -2.65 -6.31 15.27
CA ALA A 76 -2.81 -5.31 16.33
C ALA A 76 -1.89 -4.10 16.11
N CYS A 77 -0.61 -4.33 15.81
CA CYS A 77 0.36 -3.27 15.52
C CYS A 77 -0.06 -2.42 14.31
N THR A 78 -0.48 -3.06 13.21
CA THR A 78 -0.96 -2.36 12.02
C THR A 78 -2.21 -1.55 12.30
N ALA A 79 -3.16 -2.09 13.07
CA ALA A 79 -4.38 -1.39 13.43
C ALA A 79 -4.09 -0.13 14.28
N ASP A 80 -3.17 -0.23 15.24
CA ASP A 80 -2.79 0.90 16.08
C ASP A 80 -2.06 1.99 15.29
N ARG A 81 -1.13 1.61 14.39
CA ARG A 81 -0.48 2.56 13.47
C ARG A 81 -1.50 3.27 12.59
N PHE A 82 -2.45 2.53 12.00
CA PHE A 82 -3.48 3.09 11.13
C PHE A 82 -4.38 4.08 11.88
N ARG A 83 -4.84 3.73 13.10
CA ARG A 83 -5.63 4.63 13.96
C ARG A 83 -4.89 5.93 14.27
N GLU A 84 -3.60 5.83 14.60
CA GLU A 84 -2.78 6.99 14.92
C GLU A 84 -2.56 7.90 13.70
N THR A 85 -2.34 7.33 12.51
CA THR A 85 -2.23 8.10 11.27
C THR A 85 -3.52 8.83 10.94
N LEU A 86 -4.68 8.17 11.05
CA LEU A 86 -5.99 8.80 10.87
C LEU A 86 -6.21 9.93 11.89
N ARG A 87 -5.87 9.69 13.17
CA ARG A 87 -5.97 10.71 14.23
C ARG A 87 -5.14 11.95 13.90
N LYS A 88 -3.88 11.76 13.47
CA LYS A 88 -3.00 12.86 13.04
C LYS A 88 -3.58 13.63 11.86
N ALA A 89 -4.10 12.93 10.85
CA ALA A 89 -4.73 13.55 9.68
C ALA A 89 -5.95 14.41 10.06
N MET A 90 -6.83 13.88 10.92
CA MET A 90 -7.99 14.62 11.43
C MET A 90 -7.58 15.88 12.20
N GLN A 91 -6.56 15.79 13.07
CA GLN A 91 -6.08 16.93 13.85
C GLN A 91 -5.46 18.04 12.99
N ARG A 92 -4.80 17.68 11.88
CA ARG A 92 -4.26 18.64 10.91
C ARG A 92 -5.39 19.37 10.17
N ASN A 93 -6.49 18.68 9.86
CA ASN A 93 -7.65 19.28 9.22
C ASN A 93 -8.44 20.20 10.16
N SER A 94 -8.48 19.94 11.47
CA SER A 94 -9.16 20.82 12.45
C SER A 94 -8.39 22.10 12.82
N ARG A 95 -7.13 22.25 12.37
CA ARG A 95 -6.29 23.43 12.61
C ARG A 95 -6.26 24.41 11.43
N LYS A 96 -6.93 24.08 10.32
CA LYS A 96 -7.17 24.97 9.18
C LYS A 96 -8.58 25.53 9.27
#